data_AF-A0A945K4Z7-F1
#
_entry.id   AF-A0A945K4Z7-F1
#
_cell.length_a   1.000
_cell.length_b   1.000
_cell.length_c   1.000
_cell.angle_alpha   90.00
_cell.angle_beta   90.00
_cell.angle_gamma   90.00
#
_symmetry.space_group_name_H-M   'P 1'
#
loop_
_entity.id
_entity.type
_entity.pdbx_description
1 polymer ?
#
loop_
_entity_poly.entity_id
_entity_poly.type
_entity_poly.pdbx_seq_one_letter_code
_entity_poly.pdbx_strand_id
1 'polypeptide(L)'
;MKKLLLILLCLPLIGFGQLTYVPDNNFEQALINLGYDNVLDDSVLTANISTVTNLNIQVQNIYDLTGIEDFTALTSLDCHYNQLTSLDLSQNTTLTHLECSSNPLT
;
A
#
# COMPACT_ATOMS: atom_id res chain seq x y z
N MET A 1 0.22 -22.61 19.62
CA MET A 1 -1.14 -22.21 19.21
C MET A 1 -1.22 -22.35 17.70
N LYS A 2 -2.34 -22.85 17.18
CA LYS A 2 -2.48 -23.52 15.89
C LYS A 2 -2.13 -22.60 14.71
N LYS A 3 -1.26 -23.08 13.81
CA LYS A 3 -1.02 -22.49 12.48
C LYS A 3 -2.32 -22.57 11.68
N LEU A 4 -2.92 -21.43 11.35
CA LEU A 4 -4.07 -21.39 10.45
C LEU A 4 -3.54 -21.47 9.02
N LEU A 5 -3.77 -22.59 8.36
CA LEU A 5 -3.49 -22.81 6.94
C LEU A 5 -4.63 -22.16 6.14
N LEU A 6 -4.38 -21.02 5.48
CA LEU A 6 -5.35 -20.44 4.56
C LEU A 6 -5.29 -21.23 3.25
N ILE A 7 -6.31 -22.05 2.99
CA ILE A 7 -6.49 -22.76 1.72
C ILE A 7 -7.16 -21.77 0.76
N LEU A 8 -6.41 -21.25 -0.22
CA LEU A 8 -7.00 -20.45 -1.30
C LEU A 8 -7.66 -21.40 -2.32
N LEU A 9 -8.98 -21.42 -2.31
CA LEU A 9 -9.84 -22.15 -3.23
C LEU A 9 -9.73 -21.52 -4.63
N CYS A 10 -9.28 -22.27 -5.63
CA CYS A 10 -9.24 -21.80 -7.03
C CYS A 10 -10.67 -21.83 -7.61
N LEU A 11 -11.33 -20.67 -7.62
CA LEU A 11 -12.63 -20.42 -8.29
C LEU A 11 -12.39 -19.85 -9.70
N PRO A 12 -13.30 -20.07 -10.67
CA PRO A 12 -13.08 -19.74 -12.08
C PRO A 12 -12.94 -18.22 -12.32
N LEU A 13 -11.99 -17.86 -13.19
CA LEU A 13 -11.72 -16.50 -13.68
C LEU A 13 -12.99 -15.85 -14.26
N ILE A 14 -13.65 -15.03 -13.45
CA ILE A 14 -14.39 -13.87 -13.94
C ILE A 14 -13.42 -12.71 -13.73
N GLY A 15 -13.11 -11.97 -14.79
CA GLY A 15 -12.11 -10.88 -14.81
C GLY A 15 -12.51 -9.67 -13.98
N PHE A 16 -12.65 -9.84 -12.67
CA PHE A 16 -12.61 -8.75 -11.71
C PHE A 16 -11.14 -8.43 -11.48
N GLY A 17 -10.75 -7.17 -11.65
CA GLY A 17 -9.39 -6.76 -11.34
C GLY A 17 -9.10 -7.04 -9.87
N GLN A 18 -7.88 -7.51 -9.58
CA GLN A 18 -7.44 -7.75 -8.22
C GLN A 18 -7.56 -6.45 -7.41
N LEU A 19 -8.06 -6.57 -6.18
CA LEU A 19 -8.08 -5.49 -5.20
C LEU A 19 -6.92 -5.69 -4.23
N THR A 20 -6.26 -4.59 -3.88
CA THR A 20 -5.25 -4.47 -2.84
C THR A 20 -5.94 -3.95 -1.58
N TYR A 21 -5.72 -4.63 -0.46
CA TYR A 21 -6.29 -4.23 0.82
C TYR A 21 -5.49 -3.07 1.44
N VAL A 22 -6.17 -1.97 1.77
CA VAL A 22 -5.57 -0.71 2.27
C VAL A 22 -6.35 -0.22 3.51
N PRO A 23 -6.10 -0.78 4.70
CA PRO A 23 -6.95 -0.56 5.89
C PRO A 23 -6.74 0.77 6.63
N ASP A 24 -5.66 1.50 6.33
CA ASP A 24 -5.44 2.82 6.92
C ASP A 24 -6.19 3.87 6.11
N ASN A 25 -7.28 4.40 6.68
CA ASN A 25 -8.11 5.41 6.03
C ASN A 25 -7.32 6.63 5.53
N ASN A 26 -6.23 7.04 6.21
CA ASN A 26 -5.43 8.17 5.75
C ASN A 26 -4.54 7.78 4.56
N PHE A 27 -4.06 6.53 4.52
CA PHE A 27 -3.34 6.01 3.36
C PHE A 27 -4.27 5.91 2.15
N GLU A 28 -5.44 5.27 2.30
CA GLU A 28 -6.44 5.16 1.24
C GLU A 28 -6.90 6.54 0.77
N GLN A 29 -7.20 7.47 1.70
CA GLN A 29 -7.56 8.84 1.35
C GLN A 29 -6.45 9.57 0.57
N ALA A 30 -5.18 9.32 0.88
CA ALA A 30 -4.06 9.87 0.09
C ALA A 30 -4.05 9.30 -1.33
N LEU A 31 -4.36 8.01 -1.51
CA LEU A 31 -4.48 7.38 -2.83
C LEU A 31 -5.67 7.93 -3.63
N ILE A 32 -6.80 8.19 -2.97
CA ILE A 32 -7.95 8.90 -3.57
C ILE A 32 -7.54 10.30 -4.03
N ASN A 33 -6.83 11.06 -3.18
CA ASN A 33 -6.37 12.42 -3.51
C ASN A 33 -5.39 12.44 -4.69
N LEU A 34 -4.60 11.38 -4.86
CA LEU A 34 -3.68 11.19 -5.98
C LEU A 34 -4.37 10.63 -7.24
N GLY A 35 -5.65 10.25 -7.15
CA GLY A 35 -6.45 9.72 -8.26
C GLY A 35 -6.25 8.24 -8.55
N TYR A 36 -5.68 7.48 -7.61
CA TYR A 36 -5.53 6.02 -7.73
C TYR A 36 -6.77 5.25 -7.28
N ASP A 37 -7.67 5.92 -6.57
CA ASP A 37 -8.90 5.36 -6.04
C ASP A 37 -10.02 6.41 -5.97
N ASN A 38 -11.27 6.00 -5.69
CA ASN A 38 -12.44 6.87 -5.73
C ASN A 38 -13.41 6.75 -4.54
N VAL A 39 -13.19 5.81 -3.62
CA VAL A 39 -14.05 5.56 -2.47
C VAL A 39 -13.19 5.11 -1.30
N LEU A 40 -13.63 5.38 -0.07
CA LEU A 40 -12.97 4.88 1.13
C LEU A 40 -13.64 3.55 1.51
N ASP A 41 -13.09 2.42 1.06
CA ASP A 41 -13.66 1.09 1.26
C ASP A 41 -12.63 0.00 1.62
N ASP A 42 -11.51 0.41 2.21
CA ASP A 42 -10.35 -0.41 2.58
C ASP A 42 -9.71 -1.13 1.38
N SER A 43 -9.95 -0.68 0.14
CA SER A 43 -9.55 -1.41 -1.08
C SER A 43 -9.22 -0.51 -2.25
N VAL A 44 -8.09 -0.78 -2.91
CA VAL A 44 -7.72 -0.11 -4.16
C VAL A 44 -7.57 -1.13 -5.28
N LEU A 45 -8.02 -0.81 -6.49
CA LEU A 45 -7.77 -1.65 -7.67
C LEU A 45 -6.26 -1.77 -7.92
N THR A 46 -5.69 -2.97 -7.80
CA THR A 46 -4.23 -3.20 -7.94
C THR A 46 -3.67 -2.70 -9.28
N ALA A 47 -4.49 -2.73 -10.33
CA ALA A 47 -4.12 -2.20 -11.65
C ALA A 47 -3.82 -0.69 -11.64
N ASN A 48 -4.42 0.07 -10.72
CA ASN A 48 -4.21 1.52 -10.60
C ASN A 48 -2.88 1.85 -9.92
N ILE A 49 -2.38 0.98 -9.02
CA ILE A 49 -1.20 1.25 -8.19
C ILE A 49 0.06 0.48 -8.62
N SER A 50 -0.09 -0.69 -9.26
CA SER A 50 1.04 -1.56 -9.62
C SER A 50 2.01 -0.96 -10.64
N THR A 51 1.59 0.06 -11.38
CA THR A 51 2.42 0.79 -12.34
C THR A 51 2.99 2.11 -11.80
N VAL A 52 2.63 2.48 -10.57
CA VAL A 52 3.09 3.72 -9.94
C VAL A 52 4.57 3.62 -9.61
N THR A 53 5.36 4.58 -10.12
CA THR A 53 6.80 4.63 -9.94
C THR A 53 7.26 5.58 -8.85
N ASN A 54 6.41 6.56 -8.48
CA ASN A 54 6.70 7.59 -7.50
C ASN A 54 5.45 7.81 -6.65
N LEU A 55 5.57 7.62 -5.33
CA LEU A 55 4.48 7.81 -4.39
C LEU A 55 4.91 8.83 -3.33
N ASN A 56 4.18 9.95 -3.24
CA ASN A 56 4.38 10.98 -2.24
C ASN A 56 3.14 11.07 -1.35
N ILE A 57 3.30 10.66 -0.11
CA ILE A 57 2.25 10.57 0.92
C ILE A 57 2.74 11.16 2.25
N GLN A 58 3.59 12.19 2.18
CA GLN A 58 4.12 12.90 3.34
C GLN A 58 3.04 13.69 4.09
N VAL A 59 3.19 13.80 5.42
CA VAL A 59 2.36 14.67 6.27
C VAL A 59 0.85 14.34 6.17
N GLN A 60 0.48 13.06 6.29
CA GLN A 60 -0.92 12.60 6.15
C GLN A 60 -1.47 11.93 7.44
N ASN A 61 -0.69 11.84 8.52
CA ASN A 61 -1.03 11.07 9.73
C ASN A 61 -1.31 9.58 9.43
N ILE A 62 -0.53 8.98 8.53
CA ILE A 62 -0.64 7.56 8.20
C ILE A 62 0.02 6.73 9.31
N TYR A 63 -0.64 5.67 9.76
CA TYR A 63 -0.15 4.76 10.80
C TYR A 63 0.30 3.42 10.23
N ASP A 64 -0.31 2.99 9.12
CA ASP A 64 -0.06 1.69 8.49
C ASP A 64 -0.03 1.83 6.95
N LEU A 65 0.99 1.22 6.33
CA LEU A 65 1.16 1.17 4.87
C LEU A 65 0.82 -0.21 4.29
N THR A 66 0.08 -1.06 5.00
CA THR A 66 -0.50 -2.29 4.43
C THR A 66 -1.14 -2.02 3.06
N GLY A 67 -0.76 -2.80 2.05
CA GLY A 67 -1.10 -2.58 0.64
C GLY A 67 0.04 -1.99 -0.19
N ILE A 68 1.08 -1.42 0.45
CA ILE A 68 2.26 -0.87 -0.25
C ILE A 68 3.02 -1.94 -1.05
N GLU A 69 2.93 -3.22 -0.64
CA GLU A 69 3.58 -4.36 -1.31
C GLU A 69 3.14 -4.54 -2.78
N ASP A 70 1.94 -4.05 -3.13
CA ASP A 70 1.39 -4.15 -4.48
C ASP A 70 1.82 -3.00 -5.41
N PHE A 71 2.55 -2.00 -4.88
CA PHE A 71 3.24 -0.97 -5.66
C PHE A 71 4.54 -1.55 -6.25
N THR A 72 4.41 -2.57 -7.11
CA THR A 72 5.54 -3.37 -7.61
C THR A 72 6.53 -2.60 -8.51
N ALA A 73 6.08 -1.53 -9.16
CA ALA A 73 6.91 -0.63 -9.97
C ALA A 73 7.51 0.56 -9.19
N LEU A 74 7.32 0.63 -7.87
CA LEU A 74 7.68 1.80 -7.06
C LEU A 74 9.20 1.97 -6.99
N THR A 75 9.68 3.08 -7.55
CA THR A 75 11.11 3.45 -7.53
C THR A 75 11.45 4.51 -6.48
N SER A 76 10.46 5.32 -6.08
CA SER A 76 10.59 6.35 -5.06
C SER A 76 9.36 6.38 -4.15
N LEU A 77 9.59 6.31 -2.84
CA LEU A 77 8.59 6.46 -1.79
C LEU A 77 9.01 7.60 -0.86
N ASP A 78 8.15 8.61 -0.78
CA ASP A 78 8.22 9.66 0.22
C ASP A 78 7.04 9.53 1.20
N CYS A 79 7.36 9.08 2.42
CA CYS A 79 6.44 8.81 3.51
C CYS A 79 6.77 9.57 4.81
N HIS A 80 7.60 10.62 4.73
CA HIS A 80 8.06 11.33 5.92
C HIS A 80 6.95 12.13 6.65
N TYR A 81 7.19 12.43 7.93
CA TYR A 81 6.23 13.10 8.83
C TYR A 81 4.88 12.37 8.93
N ASN A 82 4.91 11.05 9.16
CA ASN A 82 3.72 10.24 9.46
C ASN A 82 3.87 9.58 10.85
N GLN A 83 3.02 8.61 11.16
CA GLN A 83 2.96 7.91 12.45
C GLN A 83 3.26 6.40 12.31
N LEU A 84 4.02 6.02 11.28
CA LEU A 84 4.36 4.63 11.00
C LEU A 84 5.21 4.04 12.13
N THR A 85 4.76 2.91 12.70
CA THR A 85 5.54 2.15 13.69
C THR A 85 6.29 0.97 13.07
N SER A 86 5.83 0.51 11.91
CA SER A 86 6.47 -0.52 11.09
C SER A 86 6.39 -0.15 9.62
N LEU A 87 7.33 -0.66 8.82
CA LEU A 87 7.35 -0.49 7.38
C LEU A 87 7.97 -1.72 6.73
N ASP A 88 7.14 -2.54 6.08
CA ASP A 88 7.59 -3.68 5.27
C ASP A 88 7.60 -3.28 3.79
N LEU A 89 8.78 -3.27 3.18
CA LEU A 89 9.00 -2.96 1.77
C LEU A 89 9.63 -4.15 1.02
N SER A 90 9.51 -5.37 1.57
CA SER A 90 10.17 -6.56 1.02
C SER A 90 9.73 -6.91 -0.40
N GLN A 91 8.52 -6.51 -0.82
CA GLN A 91 8.01 -6.71 -2.18
C GLN A 91 8.32 -5.55 -3.13
N ASN A 92 8.65 -4.36 -2.62
CA ASN A 92 8.99 -3.18 -3.42
C ASN A 92 10.45 -3.22 -3.91
N THR A 93 10.81 -4.31 -4.58
CA THR A 93 12.19 -4.64 -4.99
C THR A 93 12.80 -3.66 -6.01
N THR A 94 11.98 -2.82 -6.64
CA THR A 94 12.40 -1.78 -7.58
C THR A 94 12.69 -0.43 -6.91
N LEU A 95 12.45 -0.32 -5.59
CA LEU A 95 12.62 0.91 -4.83
C LEU A 95 14.10 1.28 -4.72
N THR A 96 14.43 2.51 -5.12
CA THR A 96 15.79 3.05 -5.11
C THR A 96 15.92 4.28 -4.21
N HIS A 97 14.80 4.94 -3.92
CA HIS A 97 14.76 6.13 -3.07
C HIS A 97 13.66 5.95 -2.02
N LEU A 98 14.03 6.10 -0.75
CA LEU A 98 13.12 6.00 0.39
C LEU A 98 13.38 7.17 1.33
N GLU A 99 12.36 7.98 1.56
CA GLU A 99 12.36 9.03 2.57
C GLU A 99 11.20 8.76 3.53
N CYS A 100 11.53 8.33 4.74
CA CYS A 100 10.55 7.99 5.77
C CYS A 100 10.97 8.52 7.16
N SER A 101 11.79 9.58 7.17
CA SER A 101 12.15 10.31 8.38
C SER A 101 10.92 10.85 9.11
N SER A 102 11.10 11.18 10.38
CA SER A 102 10.01 11.70 11.22
C SER A 102 8.79 10.75 11.30
N ASN A 103 9.06 9.44 11.32
CA ASN A 103 8.14 8.38 11.72
C ASN A 103 8.69 7.66 12.96
N PRO A 104 7.83 7.15 13.87
CA PRO A 104 8.24 6.35 15.03
C PRO A 104 8.57 4.89 14.67
N LEU A 105 9.34 4.64 13.59
CA LEU A 105 9.72 3.30 13.14
C LEU A 105 10.63 2.59 14.16
N THR A 106 10.38 1.31 14.43
CA THR A 106 11.18 0.46 15.34
C THR A 106 11.70 -0.80 14.68
#